data_AF-A0A1V5IE72-F1
#
_entry.id   AF-A0A1V5IE72-F1
#
_cell.length_a   1.000
_cell.length_b   1.000
_cell.length_c   1.000
_cell.angle_alpha   90.00
_cell.angle_beta   90.00
_cell.angle_gamma   90.00
#
_symmetry.space_group_name_H-M   'P 1'
#
loop_
_entity.id
_entity.type
_entity.pdbx_description
1 polymer ?
#
loop_
_entity_poly.entity_id
_entity_poly.type
_entity_poly.pdbx_seq_one_letter_code
_entity_poly.pdbx_strand_id
1 'polypeptide(L)'
;MPVIVYCSNCGKEIRRTPALVKKNRTGRFFCNQDCTNAWWEKNGGYANTGCPKKERAVEMAVRTFPLGEEIPIETIAARVRQQPGKYNLKNAGVARYLTMGDYMALSAPGVWVRVDPAEVAA
;
A
#
# COMPACT_ATOMS: atom_id res chain seq x y z
N MET A 1 -0.18 12.15 38.71
CA MET A 1 -0.87 10.84 38.75
C MET A 1 -0.92 10.25 37.35
N PRO A 2 -0.68 8.94 37.17
CA PRO A 2 -0.86 8.27 35.89
C PRO A 2 -2.35 8.13 35.55
N VAL A 3 -2.66 8.16 34.26
CA VAL A 3 -3.99 7.89 33.68
C VAL A 3 -4.00 6.46 33.17
N ILE A 4 -5.05 5.72 33.48
CA ILE A 4 -5.26 4.37 32.98
C ILE A 4 -5.95 4.44 31.62
N VAL A 5 -5.37 3.78 30.62
CA VAL A 5 -5.90 3.63 29.26
C VAL A 5 -5.76 2.18 28.80
N TYR A 6 -6.47 1.79 27.73
CA TYR A 6 -6.46 0.42 27.22
C TYR A 6 -5.76 0.32 25.88
N CYS A 7 -5.05 -0.78 25.64
CA CYS A 7 -4.45 -1.05 24.35
C CYS A 7 -5.51 -1.26 23.27
N SER A 8 -5.45 -0.49 22.18
CA SER A 8 -6.38 -0.62 21.06
C SER A 8 -6.23 -1.93 20.26
N ASN A 9 -5.14 -2.68 20.45
CA ASN A 9 -4.92 -3.99 19.82
C ASN A 9 -5.30 -5.16 20.73
N CYS A 10 -4.73 -5.22 21.93
CA CYS A 10 -4.83 -6.39 22.80
C CYS A 10 -5.72 -6.17 24.03
N GLY A 11 -6.28 -4.97 24.23
CA GLY A 11 -7.16 -4.65 25.36
C GLY A 11 -6.48 -4.53 26.72
N LYS A 12 -5.16 -4.80 26.83
CA LYS A 12 -4.44 -4.71 28.10
C LYS A 12 -4.46 -3.29 28.68
N GLU A 13 -4.53 -3.21 30.00
CA GLU A 13 -4.40 -1.95 30.74
C GLU A 13 -2.98 -1.38 30.61
N ILE A 14 -2.88 -0.07 30.36
CA ILE A 14 -1.62 0.66 30.23
C ILE A 14 -1.69 1.93 31.07
N ARG A 15 -0.65 2.16 31.88
CA ARG A 15 -0.47 3.41 32.62
C ARG A 15 0.26 4.43 31.74
N ARG A 16 -0.36 5.59 31.52
CA ARG A 16 0.23 6.70 30.74
C ARG A 16 0.25 7.99 31.56
N THR A 17 1.18 8.88 31.24
CA THR A 17 1.17 10.21 31.84
C THR A 17 0.06 11.05 31.20
N PRO A 18 -0.56 11.99 31.94
CA PRO A 18 -1.56 12.90 31.37
C PRO A 18 -1.05 13.65 30.13
N ALA A 19 0.24 14.01 30.10
CA ALA A 19 0.87 14.66 28.97
C ALA A 19 0.88 13.79 27.70
N LEU A 20 1.15 12.48 27.83
CA LEU A 20 1.11 11.55 26.70
C LEU A 20 -0.31 11.33 26.19
N VAL A 21 -1.30 11.25 27.09
CA VAL A 21 -2.72 11.15 26.72
C VAL A 21 -3.15 12.39 25.94
N LYS A 22 -2.82 13.60 26.41
CA LYS A 22 -3.15 14.86 25.71
C LYS A 22 -2.48 14.99 24.33
N LYS A 23 -1.27 14.47 24.16
CA LYS A 23 -0.57 14.48 22.86
C LYS A 23 -1.17 13.52 21.83
N ASN A 24 -1.89 12.49 22.28
CA ASN A 24 -2.45 11.49 21.39
C ASN A 24 -3.71 12.01 20.67
N ARG A 25 -3.55 12.39 19.40
CA ARG A 25 -4.65 12.91 18.57
C ARG A 25 -5.60 11.83 18.04
N THR A 26 -5.16 10.57 18.07
CA THR A 26 -5.93 9.46 17.47
C THR A 26 -6.84 8.75 18.47
N GLY A 27 -6.62 8.98 19.77
CA GLY A 27 -7.29 8.22 20.83
C GLY A 27 -6.81 6.77 20.96
N ARG A 28 -5.84 6.30 20.15
CA ARG A 28 -5.38 4.91 20.14
C ARG A 28 -4.11 4.73 20.96
N PHE A 29 -4.13 3.79 21.90
CA PHE A 29 -2.98 3.51 22.77
C PHE A 29 -2.45 2.11 22.53
N PHE A 30 -1.14 1.93 22.62
CA PHE A 30 -0.48 0.64 22.40
C PHE A 30 0.47 0.31 23.55
N CYS A 31 0.51 -0.96 23.95
CA CYS A 31 1.37 -1.40 25.06
C CYS A 31 2.83 -1.54 24.62
N ASN A 32 3.07 -1.90 23.35
CA ASN A 32 4.39 -2.04 22.75
C ASN A 32 4.33 -1.81 21.22
N GLN A 33 5.50 -1.83 20.59
CA GLN A 33 5.63 -1.66 19.14
C GLN A 33 4.90 -2.77 18.37
N ASP A 34 4.94 -4.02 18.86
CA ASP A 34 4.28 -5.14 18.20
C ASP A 34 2.76 -4.96 18.12
N CYS A 35 2.13 -4.49 19.20
CA CYS A 35 0.71 -4.17 19.19
C CYS A 35 0.38 -2.97 18.30
N THR A 36 1.34 -2.07 18.11
CA THR A 36 1.20 -0.97 17.15
C THR A 36 1.20 -1.55 15.74
N ASN A 37 2.25 -2.31 15.38
CA ASN A 37 2.41 -3.08 14.13
C ASN A 37 1.17 -3.89 13.77
N ALA A 38 0.77 -4.81 14.64
CA ALA A 38 -0.37 -5.68 14.41
C ALA A 38 -1.71 -4.92 14.27
N TRP A 39 -1.92 -3.85 15.04
CA TRP A 39 -3.15 -3.07 14.92
C TRP A 39 -3.26 -2.40 13.56
N TRP A 40 -2.16 -1.78 13.14
CA TRP A 40 -2.09 -1.06 11.89
C TRP A 40 -2.04 -2.01 10.68
N GLU A 41 -1.52 -3.23 10.80
CA GLU A 41 -1.68 -4.27 9.77
C GLU A 41 -3.15 -4.69 9.62
N LYS A 42 -3.84 -4.97 10.73
CA LYS A 42 -5.26 -5.35 10.74
C LYS A 42 -6.18 -4.24 10.24
N ASN A 43 -5.86 -2.99 10.58
CA ASN A 43 -6.69 -1.81 10.29
C ASN A 43 -6.12 -0.97 9.14
N GLY A 44 -5.19 -1.52 8.36
CA GLY A 44 -4.66 -0.92 7.12
C GLY A 44 -3.76 0.32 7.26
N GLY A 45 -3.34 0.71 8.47
CA GLY A 45 -2.58 1.94 8.71
C GLY A 45 -1.07 1.81 8.95
N TYR A 46 -0.43 0.71 8.50
CA TYR A 46 0.97 0.77 8.04
C TYR A 46 1.08 1.04 6.53
N ALA A 47 0.01 1.49 5.88
CA ALA A 47 0.17 2.38 4.74
C ALA A 47 0.66 3.73 5.27
N ASN A 48 1.99 3.93 5.31
CA ASN A 48 2.54 5.28 5.45
C ASN A 48 1.86 6.15 4.37
N THR A 49 1.07 7.14 4.81
CA THR A 49 0.14 7.97 4.00
C THR A 49 -1.07 7.19 3.48
N GLY A 50 -2.25 7.83 3.39
CA GLY A 50 -3.48 7.27 2.79
C GLY A 50 -3.38 7.02 1.28
N CYS A 51 -2.25 6.45 0.85
CA CYS A 51 -1.83 6.16 -0.49
C CYS A 51 -1.08 4.81 -0.40
N PRO A 52 -1.54 3.72 -1.06
CA PRO A 52 -0.66 2.57 -1.32
C PRO A 52 0.73 3.01 -1.77
N LYS A 53 1.79 2.30 -1.36
CA LYS A 53 3.14 2.49 -1.91
C LYS A 53 3.05 2.52 -3.45
N LYS A 54 3.88 3.31 -4.12
CA LYS A 54 3.83 3.51 -5.59
C LYS A 54 3.73 2.20 -6.37
N GLU A 55 4.45 1.17 -5.92
CA GLU A 55 4.37 -0.21 -6.42
C GLU A 55 2.96 -0.81 -6.35
N ARG A 56 2.33 -0.82 -5.16
CA ARG A 56 0.96 -1.30 -4.97
C ARG A 56 -0.07 -0.48 -5.75
N ALA A 57 0.16 0.82 -5.94
CA ALA A 57 -0.69 1.64 -6.80
C ALA A 57 -0.62 1.20 -8.27
N VAL A 58 0.60 0.89 -8.76
CA VAL A 58 0.81 0.32 -10.10
C VAL A 58 0.14 -1.05 -10.21
N GLU A 59 0.35 -1.94 -9.25
CA GLU A 59 -0.30 -3.26 -9.23
C GLU A 59 -1.84 -3.16 -9.26
N MET A 60 -2.42 -2.29 -8.43
CA MET A 60 -3.87 -2.06 -8.42
C MET A 60 -4.39 -1.52 -9.76
N ALA A 61 -3.63 -0.66 -10.44
CA ALA A 61 -4.00 -0.16 -11.77
C ALA A 61 -3.97 -1.30 -12.79
N VAL A 62 -2.90 -2.10 -12.76
CA VAL A 62 -2.69 -3.24 -13.65
C VAL A 62 -3.82 -4.26 -13.55
N ARG A 63 -4.26 -4.58 -12.32
CA ARG A 63 -5.36 -5.52 -12.08
C ARG A 63 -6.69 -5.13 -12.73
N THR A 64 -6.87 -3.87 -13.15
CA THR A 64 -8.08 -3.42 -13.85
C THR A 64 -8.07 -3.70 -15.35
N PHE A 65 -6.94 -4.08 -15.92
CA PHE A 65 -6.84 -4.44 -17.32
C PHE A 65 -7.08 -5.95 -17.52
N PRO A 66 -7.62 -6.37 -18.67
CA PRO A 66 -7.77 -7.79 -19.02
C PRO A 66 -6.42 -8.52 -19.10
N LEU A 67 -6.46 -9.84 -18.90
CA LEU A 67 -5.32 -10.74 -19.05
C LEU A 67 -5.00 -10.95 -20.54
N GLY A 68 -3.71 -11.05 -20.88
CA GLY A 68 -3.26 -11.38 -22.24
C GLY A 68 -3.33 -10.24 -23.26
N GLU A 69 -3.80 -9.05 -22.89
CA GLU A 69 -3.86 -7.89 -23.80
C GLU A 69 -2.60 -7.03 -23.74
N GLU A 70 -2.20 -6.50 -24.90
CA GLU A 70 -1.12 -5.52 -25.02
C GLU A 70 -1.58 -4.13 -24.57
N ILE A 71 -0.90 -3.61 -23.54
CA ILE A 71 -1.26 -2.37 -22.88
C ILE A 71 -0.05 -1.42 -22.98
N PRO A 72 -0.19 -0.30 -23.70
CA PRO A 72 0.84 0.74 -23.73
C PRO A 72 1.10 1.32 -22.34
N ILE A 73 2.36 1.67 -22.07
CA ILE A 73 2.77 2.20 -20.77
C ILE A 73 2.09 3.53 -20.44
N GLU A 74 1.73 4.33 -21.44
CA GLU A 74 0.96 5.57 -21.29
C GLU A 74 -0.41 5.28 -20.68
N THR A 75 -1.05 4.21 -21.12
CA THR A 75 -2.37 3.77 -20.64
C THR A 75 -2.30 3.31 -19.18
N ILE A 76 -1.26 2.55 -18.83
CA ILE A 76 -1.01 2.14 -17.45
C ILE A 76 -0.74 3.37 -16.57
N ALA A 77 0.13 4.28 -17.02
CA ALA A 77 0.44 5.51 -16.29
C ALA A 77 -0.79 6.41 -16.10
N ALA A 78 -1.64 6.52 -17.12
CA ALA A 78 -2.91 7.25 -17.03
C ALA A 78 -3.84 6.63 -15.99
N ARG A 79 -3.97 5.30 -15.95
CA ARG A 79 -4.79 4.60 -14.96
C ARG A 79 -4.27 4.80 -13.53
N VAL A 80 -2.95 4.75 -13.33
CA VAL A 80 -2.34 5.01 -12.01
C VAL A 80 -2.65 6.42 -11.51
N ARG A 81 -2.63 7.42 -12.40
CA ARG A 81 -2.95 8.82 -12.06
C ARG A 81 -4.42 9.05 -11.66
N GLN A 82 -5.34 8.16 -12.07
CA GLN A 82 -6.76 8.24 -11.74
C GLN A 82 -7.11 7.72 -10.33
N GLN A 83 -6.17 7.04 -9.65
CA GLN A 83 -6.41 6.49 -8.32
C GLN A 83 -6.53 7.58 -7.24
N PRO A 84 -7.25 7.30 -6.12
CA PRO A 84 -7.31 8.21 -4.98
C PRO A 84 -5.95 8.29 -4.27
N GLY A 85 -5.08 9.12 -4.82
CA GLY A 85 -3.72 9.39 -4.35
C GLY A 85 -2.95 10.23 -5.37
N LYS A 86 -2.04 11.09 -4.92
CA LYS A 86 -1.28 12.00 -5.80
C LYS A 86 -0.13 11.25 -6.52
N TYR A 87 -0.43 10.20 -7.28
CA TYR A 87 0.55 9.38 -7.99
C TYR A 87 0.95 10.01 -9.32
N ASN A 88 1.77 11.06 -9.27
CA ASN A 88 2.35 11.62 -10.49
C ASN A 88 3.60 10.82 -10.94
N LEU A 89 3.38 9.59 -11.43
CA LEU A 89 4.45 8.76 -11.98
C LEU A 89 4.65 9.03 -13.49
N LYS A 90 5.90 9.21 -13.89
CA LYS A 90 6.33 9.20 -15.30
C LYS A 90 6.39 7.76 -15.81
N ASN A 91 6.33 7.56 -17.13
CA ASN A 91 6.35 6.22 -17.76
C ASN A 91 7.52 5.37 -17.28
N ALA A 92 8.75 5.92 -17.23
CA ALA A 92 9.92 5.21 -16.71
C ALA A 92 9.77 4.76 -15.24
N GLY A 93 9.07 5.54 -14.42
CA GLY A 93 8.76 5.17 -13.05
C GLY A 93 7.76 4.03 -12.97
N VAL A 94 6.75 4.02 -13.84
CA VAL A 94 5.78 2.92 -13.96
C VAL A 94 6.49 1.65 -14.46
N ALA A 95 7.30 1.75 -15.51
CA ALA A 95 8.07 0.63 -16.07
C ALA A 95 8.90 -0.07 -14.99
N ARG A 96 9.60 0.71 -14.13
CA ARG A 96 10.40 0.18 -13.03
C ARG A 96 9.58 -0.69 -12.06
N TYR A 97 8.34 -0.29 -11.74
CA TYR A 97 7.49 -1.10 -10.87
C TYR A 97 6.90 -2.31 -11.61
N LEU A 98 6.62 -2.19 -12.90
CA LEU A 98 6.15 -3.32 -13.71
C LEU A 98 7.24 -4.41 -13.82
N THR A 99 8.51 -4.04 -14.01
CA THR A 99 9.63 -5.00 -14.03
C THR A 99 9.87 -5.70 -12.70
N MET A 100 9.38 -5.14 -11.59
CA MET A 100 9.53 -5.74 -10.26
C MET A 100 8.41 -6.74 -9.95
N GLY A 101 7.30 -6.69 -10.69
CA GLY A 101 6.16 -7.59 -10.53
C GLY A 101 6.24 -8.79 -11.46
N ASP A 102 5.63 -9.90 -11.03
CA ASP A 102 5.44 -11.14 -11.78
C ASP A 102 4.13 -11.16 -12.61
N TYR A 103 3.32 -10.10 -12.50
CA TYR A 103 1.99 -9.99 -13.09
C TYR A 103 1.96 -9.28 -14.46
N MET A 104 3.11 -8.81 -14.95
CA MET A 104 3.25 -8.07 -16.22
C MET A 104 4.54 -8.46 -16.94
N ALA A 105 4.43 -8.73 -18.24
CA ALA A 105 5.56 -9.02 -19.12
C ALA A 105 5.74 -7.92 -20.16
N LEU A 106 6.98 -7.59 -20.51
CA LEU A 106 7.27 -6.62 -21.57
C LEU A 106 7.19 -7.33 -22.93
N SER A 107 6.18 -6.98 -23.74
CA SER A 107 6.01 -7.53 -25.11
C SER A 107 6.88 -6.79 -26.12
N ALA A 108 6.90 -5.45 -26.04
CA ALA A 108 7.67 -4.58 -26.92
C ALA A 108 8.11 -3.32 -26.16
N PRO A 109 8.99 -2.46 -26.73
CA PRO A 109 9.39 -1.22 -26.07
C PRO A 109 8.18 -0.34 -25.70
N GLY A 110 7.91 -0.24 -24.40
CA GLY A 110 6.78 0.54 -23.88
C GLY A 110 5.42 -0.19 -23.92
N VAL A 111 5.36 -1.46 -24.33
CA VAL A 111 4.13 -2.26 -24.39
C VAL A 111 4.22 -3.44 -23.43
N TRP A 112 3.21 -3.56 -22.59
CA TRP A 112 3.15 -4.54 -21.51
C TRP A 112 1.94 -5.44 -21.63
N VAL A 113 2.11 -6.72 -21.33
CA VAL A 113 1.02 -7.70 -21.31
C VAL A 113 0.80 -8.16 -19.89
N ARG A 114 -0.46 -8.12 -19.44
CA ARG A 114 -0.82 -8.70 -18.14
C ARG A 114 -0.76 -10.21 -18.25
N VAL A 115 0.02 -10.83 -17.38
CA VAL A 115 0.20 -12.28 -17.30
C VAL A 115 -0.34 -12.80 -15.98
N ASP A 116 -0.83 -14.04 -15.97
CA ASP A 116 -1.12 -14.73 -14.71
C ASP A 116 0.21 -15.21 -14.11
N PRO A 117 0.56 -14.82 -12.87
CA PRO A 117 1.78 -15.31 -12.22
C PRO A 117 1.89 -16.84 -12.17
N ALA A 118 0.74 -17.55 -12.17
CA ALA A 118 0.71 -19.01 -12.20
C ALA A 118 1.14 -19.60 -13.55
N GLU A 119 0.97 -18.87 -14.66
CA GLU A 119 1.33 -19.33 -16.01
C GLU A 119 2.80 -19.05 -16.36
N VAL A 120 3.43 -18.08 -15.70
CA VAL A 120 4.83 -17.67 -15.97
C VAL A 120 5.86 -18.57 -15.25
N ALA A 121 5.43 -19.32 -14.24
CA ALA A 121 6.28 -20.20 -13.43
C ALA A 121 6.39 -21.65 -13.95
N ALA A 122 5.80 -21.95 -15.11
CA ALA A 122 5.81 -23.25 -15.79
C ALA A 122 6.77 -23.25 -16.98
#